data_AF-A0A937MVR9-F1
#
_entry.id   AF-A0A937MVR9-F1
#
_cell.length_a   1.000
_cell.length_b   1.000
_cell.length_c   1.000
_cell.angle_alpha   90.00
_cell.angle_beta   90.00
_cell.angle_gamma   90.00
#
_symmetry.space_group_name_H-M   'P 1'
#
loop_
_entity.id
_entity.type
_entity.pdbx_description
1 polymer ?
#
loop_
_entity_poly.entity_id
_entity_poly.type
_entity_poly.pdbx_seq_one_letter_code
_entity_poly.pdbx_strand_id
1 'polypeptide(L)'
;MPVQFAYIDSRETDTTESYFSDHFLRARIGDNKPSSSEYDPIYEEGRNKTWVQTHEKEIKNNDLEYEEDVNQYISLMLAEMVNPKSTVLAKQYLVGTNSDAGQIAIDLKLQSQKYQAFRINADFLLFHLGLFSSETNILGEKYFDKGESYYNAAACSLRNARGGRSGLSDVLEKLSLKFGKYVEILRYMKNQSSNYFSFHFKFSEGEITRFQKQLVK
;
A
#
# COMPACT_ATOMS: atom_id res chain seq x y z
N MET A 1 8.72 16.82 8.08
CA MET A 1 10.19 16.85 7.92
C MET A 1 10.64 15.41 7.89
N PRO A 2 11.43 15.02 6.88
CA PRO A 2 11.95 13.66 6.76
C PRO A 2 12.76 13.30 8.00
N VAL A 3 12.56 12.09 8.51
CA VAL A 3 13.31 11.59 9.66
C VAL A 3 14.62 11.03 9.16
N GLN A 4 15.74 11.61 9.59
CA GLN A 4 17.08 11.14 9.25
C GLN A 4 17.53 10.07 10.24
N PHE A 5 18.23 9.06 9.75
CA PHE A 5 18.84 8.02 10.56
C PHE A 5 20.19 7.60 9.96
N ALA A 6 21.00 6.88 10.73
CA ALA A 6 22.27 6.33 10.28
C ALA A 6 22.27 4.81 10.36
N TYR A 7 22.74 4.15 9.31
CA TYR A 7 22.94 2.70 9.32
C TYR A 7 24.03 2.34 10.33
N ILE A 8 23.77 1.35 11.19
CA ILE A 8 24.69 0.95 12.26
C ILE A 8 26.02 0.45 11.68
N ASP A 9 25.96 -0.29 10.57
CA ASP A 9 27.12 -0.97 10.00
C ASP A 9 27.96 -0.06 9.09
N SER A 10 27.33 0.74 8.22
CA SER A 10 28.03 1.63 7.27
C SER A 10 28.26 3.04 7.79
N ARG A 11 27.53 3.47 8.84
CA ARG A 11 27.44 4.86 9.31
C ARG A 11 26.96 5.87 8.28
N GLU A 12 26.44 5.41 7.14
CA GLU A 12 25.82 6.26 6.14
C GLU A 12 24.49 6.79 6.68
N THR A 13 24.18 8.04 6.33
CA THR A 13 22.94 8.69 6.73
C THR A 13 21.90 8.60 5.63
N ASP A 14 20.66 8.32 5.97
CA ASP A 14 19.55 8.21 5.04
C ASP A 14 18.27 8.85 5.62
N THR A 15 17.23 8.96 4.80
CA THR A 15 15.90 9.41 5.22
C THR A 15 14.92 8.25 5.19
N THR A 16 13.91 8.29 6.05
CA THR A 16 12.83 7.29 6.06
C THR A 16 12.17 7.12 4.69
N GLU A 17 11.98 8.20 3.96
CA GLU A 17 11.38 8.23 2.63
C GLU A 17 12.25 7.50 1.59
N SER A 18 13.54 7.82 1.54
CA SER A 18 14.52 7.18 0.64
C SER A 18 14.67 5.69 0.95
N TYR A 19 14.79 5.34 2.23
CA TYR A 19 14.85 3.96 2.70
C TYR A 19 13.66 3.12 2.23
N PHE A 20 12.43 3.59 2.51
CA PHE A 20 11.23 2.84 2.13
C PHE A 20 10.99 2.84 0.62
N SER A 21 11.41 3.90 -0.09
CA SER A 21 11.39 3.93 -1.54
C SER A 21 12.26 2.82 -2.15
N ASP A 22 13.54 2.75 -1.75
CA ASP A 22 14.47 1.74 -2.29
C ASP A 22 14.01 0.32 -1.97
N HIS A 23 13.64 0.05 -0.71
CA HIS A 23 13.19 -1.27 -0.29
C HIS A 23 11.89 -1.71 -0.99
N PHE A 24 10.92 -0.80 -1.14
CA PHE A 24 9.65 -1.12 -1.80
C PHE A 24 9.83 -1.36 -3.30
N LEU A 25 10.63 -0.52 -3.98
CA LEU A 25 10.91 -0.68 -5.41
C LEU A 25 11.66 -1.98 -5.70
N ARG A 26 12.65 -2.34 -4.87
CA ARG A 26 13.34 -3.64 -4.98
C ARG A 26 12.40 -4.81 -4.79
N ALA A 27 11.49 -4.74 -3.81
CA ALA A 27 10.49 -5.77 -3.59
C ALA A 27 9.54 -5.92 -4.79
N ARG A 28 9.08 -4.80 -5.36
CA ARG A 28 8.24 -4.77 -6.56
C ARG A 28 8.93 -5.41 -7.76
N ILE A 29 10.21 -5.08 -7.98
CA ILE A 29 11.01 -5.67 -9.07
C ILE A 29 11.28 -7.16 -8.82
N GLY A 30 11.57 -7.55 -7.58
CA GLY A 30 11.92 -8.91 -7.20
C GLY A 30 10.76 -9.91 -7.13
N ASP A 31 9.52 -9.45 -6.93
CA ASP A 31 8.32 -10.31 -6.89
C ASP A 31 7.98 -10.91 -8.28
N ASN A 32 8.63 -10.46 -9.37
CA ASN A 32 8.48 -10.97 -10.74
C ASN A 32 7.03 -11.02 -11.28
N LYS A 33 6.08 -10.34 -10.61
CA LYS A 33 4.70 -10.21 -11.09
C LYS A 33 4.62 -9.04 -12.08
N PRO A 34 4.11 -9.26 -13.31
CA PRO A 34 4.03 -8.21 -14.31
C PRO A 34 3.19 -7.02 -13.83
N SER A 35 3.58 -5.81 -14.22
CA SER A 35 2.76 -4.61 -14.04
C SER A 35 1.53 -4.70 -14.92
N SER A 36 0.43 -5.22 -14.35
CA SER A 36 -0.93 -5.20 -14.94
C SER A 36 -0.96 -5.49 -16.45
N SER A 37 -0.77 -6.77 -16.82
CA SER A 37 -1.00 -7.19 -18.20
C SER A 37 -2.48 -7.16 -18.59
N GLU A 38 -3.40 -7.05 -17.64
CA GLU A 38 -4.83 -7.03 -17.91
C GLU A 38 -5.53 -6.01 -16.99
N TYR A 39 -6.17 -5.03 -17.62
CA TYR A 39 -7.17 -4.11 -17.07
C TYR A 39 -6.65 -2.88 -16.29
N ASP A 40 -6.92 -1.69 -16.86
CA ASP A 40 -6.78 -0.40 -16.18
C ASP A 40 -8.07 0.45 -16.32
N PRO A 41 -8.85 0.66 -15.23
CA PRO A 41 -10.09 1.43 -15.21
C PRO A 41 -9.93 2.96 -15.27
N ILE A 42 -8.70 3.51 -15.26
CA ILE A 42 -8.47 4.97 -15.28
C ILE A 42 -9.14 5.65 -16.49
N TYR A 43 -9.50 4.88 -17.52
CA TYR A 43 -10.10 5.37 -18.75
C TYR A 43 -11.63 5.57 -18.72
N GLU A 44 -12.39 5.09 -17.72
CA GLU A 44 -13.84 4.96 -17.92
C GLU A 44 -14.75 5.98 -17.20
N GLU A 45 -14.33 6.68 -16.14
CA GLU A 45 -15.23 7.67 -15.49
C GLU A 45 -14.57 8.99 -15.02
N GLY A 46 -15.10 10.12 -15.52
CA GLY A 46 -14.88 11.45 -14.95
C GLY A 46 -13.72 12.29 -15.52
N ARG A 47 -13.07 11.85 -16.60
CA ARG A 47 -12.08 12.64 -17.38
C ARG A 47 -12.69 13.01 -18.74
N ASN A 48 -12.50 14.26 -19.21
CA ASN A 48 -12.96 14.62 -20.55
C ASN A 48 -12.03 14.02 -21.63
N LYS A 49 -12.57 13.80 -22.84
CA LYS A 49 -11.81 13.17 -23.95
C LYS A 49 -10.51 13.92 -24.28
N THR A 50 -10.53 15.25 -24.14
CA THR A 50 -9.38 16.13 -24.44
C THR A 50 -8.22 15.93 -23.47
N TRP A 51 -8.49 15.76 -22.17
CA TRP A 51 -7.46 15.52 -21.16
C TRP A 51 -6.77 14.18 -21.38
N VAL A 52 -7.54 13.13 -21.68
CA VAL A 52 -7.02 11.78 -21.98
C VAL A 52 -6.10 11.81 -23.20
N GLN A 53 -6.52 12.47 -24.28
CA GLN A 53 -5.70 12.64 -25.48
C GLN A 53 -4.41 13.43 -25.22
N THR A 54 -4.47 14.43 -24.33
CA THR A 54 -3.31 15.28 -24.03
C THR A 54 -2.26 14.55 -23.18
N HIS A 55 -2.66 13.62 -22.32
CA HIS A 55 -1.78 12.93 -21.36
C HIS A 55 -1.59 11.44 -21.69
N GLU A 56 -2.03 10.96 -22.85
CA GLU A 56 -2.02 9.54 -23.22
C GLU A 56 -0.63 8.89 -23.08
N LYS A 57 0.44 9.61 -23.46
CA LYS A 57 1.81 9.12 -23.34
C LYS A 57 2.27 9.00 -21.88
N GLU A 58 1.89 9.95 -21.04
CA GLU A 58 2.23 9.93 -19.60
C GLU A 58 1.45 8.82 -18.88
N ILE A 59 0.17 8.66 -19.22
CA ILE A 59 -0.68 7.59 -18.68
C ILE A 59 -0.10 6.23 -19.11
N LYS A 60 0.18 6.02 -20.41
CA LYS A 60 0.79 4.78 -20.90
C LYS A 60 2.14 4.50 -20.25
N ASN A 61 3.01 5.49 -20.09
CA ASN A 61 4.31 5.28 -19.45
C ASN A 61 4.17 4.94 -17.95
N ASN A 62 3.24 5.60 -17.25
CA ASN A 62 2.96 5.31 -15.84
C ASN A 62 2.35 3.90 -15.65
N ASP A 63 1.46 3.49 -16.56
CA ASP A 63 0.79 2.18 -16.53
C ASP A 63 1.74 1.03 -16.94
N LEU A 64 2.62 1.26 -17.93
CA LEU A 64 3.45 0.21 -18.52
C LEU A 64 4.70 -0.13 -17.70
N GLU A 65 5.34 0.83 -17.02
CA GLU A 65 6.64 0.56 -16.41
C GLU A 65 6.66 0.57 -14.88
N TYR A 66 5.94 1.47 -14.17
CA TYR A 66 6.20 1.63 -12.73
C TYR A 66 5.01 1.88 -11.80
N GLU A 67 3.83 2.33 -12.24
CA GLU A 67 2.78 2.86 -11.33
C GLU A 67 3.40 3.81 -10.28
N GLU A 68 4.19 4.77 -10.76
CA GLU A 68 5.10 5.60 -9.96
C GLU A 68 4.34 6.36 -8.86
N ASP A 69 3.14 6.83 -9.17
CA ASP A 69 2.28 7.56 -8.24
C ASP A 69 1.81 6.71 -7.05
N VAL A 70 1.52 5.42 -7.29
CA VAL A 70 1.16 4.49 -6.21
C VAL A 70 2.39 4.10 -5.40
N ASN A 71 3.52 3.85 -6.06
CA ASN A 71 4.77 3.56 -5.35
C ASN A 71 5.16 4.72 -4.43
N GLN A 72 5.12 5.94 -4.95
CA GLN A 72 5.41 7.15 -4.18
C GLN A 72 4.46 7.30 -3.00
N TYR A 73 3.15 7.04 -3.20
CA TYR A 73 2.18 7.07 -2.11
C TYR A 73 2.54 6.05 -1.01
N ILE A 74 2.79 4.79 -1.37
CA ILE A 74 3.12 3.73 -0.40
C ILE A 74 4.39 4.08 0.37
N SER A 75 5.45 4.53 -0.32
CA SER A 75 6.72 4.92 0.32
C SER A 75 6.55 6.07 1.30
N LEU A 76 5.77 7.09 0.94
CA LEU A 76 5.46 8.21 1.83
C LEU A 76 4.63 7.76 3.04
N MET A 77 3.66 6.87 2.84
CA MET A 77 2.84 6.33 3.93
C MET A 77 3.68 5.47 4.89
N LEU A 78 4.61 4.66 4.39
CA LEU A 78 5.56 3.90 5.22
C LEU A 78 6.44 4.84 6.07
N ALA A 79 6.95 5.91 5.46
CA ALA A 79 7.70 6.94 6.18
C ALA A 79 6.84 7.69 7.20
N GLU A 80 5.56 7.91 6.90
CA GLU A 80 4.63 8.54 7.83
C GLU A 80 4.32 7.65 9.05
N MET A 81 4.23 6.32 8.87
CA MET A 81 3.93 5.39 9.96
C MET A 81 4.97 5.39 11.08
N VAL A 82 6.24 5.64 10.75
CA VAL A 82 7.32 5.75 11.75
C VAL A 82 7.35 7.11 12.45
N ASN A 83 6.48 8.05 12.06
CA ASN A 83 6.36 9.35 12.69
C ASN A 83 5.32 9.34 13.84
N PRO A 84 5.73 9.60 15.11
CA PRO A 84 4.83 9.56 16.27
C PRO A 84 3.66 10.56 16.22
N LYS A 85 3.80 11.68 15.49
CA LYS A 85 2.76 12.71 15.40
C LYS A 85 1.59 12.24 14.53
N SER A 86 1.88 11.50 13.47
CA SER A 86 0.88 10.99 12.53
C SER A 86 0.04 9.86 13.15
N THR A 87 0.63 9.07 14.03
CA THR A 87 -0.05 7.96 14.73
C THR A 87 -1.14 8.43 15.68
N VAL A 88 -1.03 9.64 16.26
CA VAL A 88 -2.05 10.19 17.18
C VAL A 88 -3.33 10.58 16.42
N LEU A 89 -3.20 11.18 15.24
CA LEU A 89 -4.34 11.58 14.42
C LEU A 89 -5.05 10.36 13.80
N ALA A 90 -4.28 9.35 13.38
CA ALA A 90 -4.83 8.12 12.82
C ALA A 90 -5.74 7.37 13.79
N LYS A 91 -5.41 7.35 15.09
CA LYS A 91 -6.19 6.64 16.13
C LYS A 91 -7.64 7.09 16.25
N GLN A 92 -7.97 8.32 15.86
CA GLN A 92 -9.33 8.85 15.99
C GLN A 92 -10.33 8.18 15.05
N TYR A 93 -9.86 7.61 13.94
CA TYR A 93 -10.71 7.02 12.92
C TYR A 93 -10.51 5.52 12.72
N LEU A 94 -9.50 4.94 13.38
CA LEU A 94 -9.10 3.55 13.16
C LEU A 94 -10.07 2.59 13.86
N VAL A 95 -10.61 1.63 13.12
CA VAL A 95 -11.46 0.56 13.65
C VAL A 95 -10.72 -0.77 13.70
N GLY A 96 -11.14 -1.66 14.60
CA GLY A 96 -10.64 -3.04 14.60
C GLY A 96 -10.98 -3.75 13.29
N THR A 97 -10.19 -4.78 12.94
CA THR A 97 -10.38 -5.56 11.70
C THR A 97 -11.77 -6.21 11.57
N ASN A 98 -12.44 -6.47 12.70
CA ASN A 98 -13.80 -7.02 12.77
C ASN A 98 -14.93 -5.95 12.72
N SER A 99 -14.58 -4.67 12.75
CA SER A 99 -15.52 -3.54 12.75
C SER A 99 -15.47 -2.78 11.43
N ASP A 100 -16.54 -2.06 11.07
CA ASP A 100 -16.61 -1.37 9.78
C ASP A 100 -16.41 0.15 9.92
N ALA A 101 -15.42 0.70 9.23
CA ALA A 101 -15.19 2.15 9.10
C ALA A 101 -16.41 2.88 8.51
N GLY A 102 -17.24 2.18 7.73
CA GLY A 102 -18.53 2.68 7.26
C GLY A 102 -19.45 3.13 8.40
N GLN A 103 -19.42 2.47 9.54
CA GLN A 103 -20.23 2.85 10.71
C GLN A 103 -19.79 4.22 11.27
N ILE A 104 -18.48 4.47 11.34
CA ILE A 104 -17.96 5.80 11.71
C ILE A 104 -18.34 6.82 10.63
N ALA A 105 -18.20 6.46 9.36
CA ALA A 105 -18.43 7.39 8.25
C ALA A 105 -19.89 7.83 8.08
N ILE A 106 -20.86 7.08 8.60
CA ILE A 106 -22.29 7.45 8.61
C ILE A 106 -22.50 8.72 9.44
N ASP A 107 -21.87 8.80 10.61
CA ASP A 107 -22.05 9.91 11.56
C ASP A 107 -21.26 11.17 11.17
N LEU A 108 -20.31 11.05 10.24
CA LEU A 108 -19.50 12.16 9.75
C LEU A 108 -20.28 13.01 8.73
N LYS A 109 -20.32 14.33 8.96
CA LYS A 109 -21.04 15.27 8.08
C LYS A 109 -20.21 15.72 6.89
N LEU A 110 -18.90 15.88 7.07
CA LEU A 110 -18.01 16.43 6.05
C LEU A 110 -17.37 15.31 5.21
N GLN A 111 -17.36 15.49 3.89
CA GLN A 111 -16.72 14.56 2.96
C GLN A 111 -15.21 14.43 3.22
N SER A 112 -14.56 15.50 3.70
CA SER A 112 -13.15 15.47 4.12
C SER A 112 -12.90 14.55 5.32
N GLN A 113 -13.86 14.46 6.25
CA GLN A 113 -13.77 13.56 7.40
C GLN A 113 -14.02 12.10 6.98
N LYS A 114 -15.01 11.86 6.10
CA LYS A 114 -15.25 10.53 5.52
C LYS A 114 -14.04 10.01 4.75
N TYR A 115 -13.43 10.89 3.95
CA TYR A 115 -12.17 10.63 3.28
C TYR A 115 -11.07 10.19 4.26
N GLN A 116 -10.86 10.94 5.35
CA GLN A 116 -9.87 10.57 6.36
C GLN A 116 -10.19 9.21 6.99
N ALA A 117 -11.44 8.97 7.37
CA ALA A 117 -11.86 7.71 7.99
C ALA A 117 -11.59 6.51 7.09
N PHE A 118 -12.02 6.56 5.83
CA PHE A 118 -11.80 5.47 4.89
C PHE A 118 -10.32 5.30 4.54
N ARG A 119 -9.60 6.39 4.26
CA ARG A 119 -8.17 6.31 3.91
C ARG A 119 -7.34 5.69 5.03
N ILE A 120 -7.51 6.16 6.27
CA ILE A 120 -6.77 5.65 7.43
C ILE A 120 -6.99 4.15 7.62
N ASN A 121 -8.24 3.67 7.48
CA ASN A 121 -8.54 2.26 7.63
C ASN A 121 -8.06 1.41 6.45
N ALA A 122 -8.08 1.96 5.22
CA ALA A 122 -7.52 1.31 4.04
C ALA A 122 -6.00 1.13 4.17
N ASP A 123 -5.29 2.21 4.52
CA ASP A 123 -3.84 2.21 4.75
C ASP A 123 -3.48 1.21 5.87
N PHE A 124 -4.25 1.22 6.97
CA PHE A 124 -4.07 0.25 8.06
C PHE A 124 -4.19 -1.19 7.56
N LEU A 125 -5.23 -1.52 6.78
CA LEU A 125 -5.42 -2.87 6.23
C LEU A 125 -4.29 -3.25 5.28
N LEU A 126 -3.87 -2.35 4.38
CA LEU A 126 -2.78 -2.58 3.43
C LEU A 126 -1.49 -2.97 4.17
N PHE A 127 -1.08 -2.17 5.15
CA PHE A 127 0.16 -2.42 5.88
C PHE A 127 0.05 -3.55 6.89
N HIS A 128 -1.11 -3.72 7.54
CA HIS A 128 -1.33 -4.82 8.45
C HIS A 128 -1.22 -6.17 7.71
N LEU A 129 -1.90 -6.31 6.58
CA LEU A 129 -1.88 -7.54 5.78
C LEU A 129 -0.55 -7.75 5.05
N GLY A 130 0.10 -6.65 4.63
CA GLY A 130 1.36 -6.66 3.89
C GLY A 130 2.59 -6.89 4.75
N LEU A 131 2.67 -6.24 5.92
CA LEU A 131 3.90 -6.16 6.72
C LEU A 131 3.78 -6.76 8.11
N PHE A 132 2.68 -6.52 8.81
CA PHE A 132 2.63 -6.77 10.26
C PHE A 132 1.93 -8.07 10.66
N SER A 133 1.09 -8.63 9.80
CA SER A 133 0.43 -9.91 10.08
C SER A 133 1.45 -11.03 10.17
N SER A 134 1.48 -11.75 11.30
CA SER A 134 2.27 -12.97 11.49
C SER A 134 1.76 -14.15 10.65
N GLU A 135 0.52 -14.05 10.19
CA GLU A 135 -0.23 -15.07 9.47
C GLU A 135 -0.27 -14.76 7.97
N THR A 136 0.85 -14.33 7.37
CA THR A 136 0.91 -13.89 5.96
C THR A 136 0.33 -14.91 4.99
N ASN A 137 0.40 -16.20 5.32
CA ASN A 137 -0.12 -17.31 4.50
C ASN A 137 -1.49 -17.84 4.96
N ILE A 138 -1.96 -17.51 6.18
CA ILE A 138 -3.18 -18.09 6.78
C ILE A 138 -4.37 -17.12 6.66
N LEU A 139 -4.13 -15.81 6.76
CA LEU A 139 -5.17 -14.82 6.48
C LEU A 139 -5.51 -14.74 4.99
N GLY A 140 -4.62 -15.21 4.10
CA GLY A 140 -4.86 -15.26 2.65
C GLY A 140 -5.31 -13.91 2.09
N GLU A 141 -6.42 -13.94 1.36
CA GLU A 141 -7.13 -12.78 0.78
C GLU A 141 -8.22 -12.23 1.72
N LYS A 142 -8.34 -12.77 2.94
CA LYS A 142 -9.32 -12.29 3.91
C LYS A 142 -9.06 -10.81 4.18
N TYR A 143 -10.11 -10.00 4.03
CA TYR A 143 -10.12 -8.54 4.11
C TYR A 143 -9.57 -7.78 2.88
N PHE A 144 -9.27 -8.44 1.77
CA PHE A 144 -8.93 -7.75 0.51
C PHE A 144 -10.11 -6.89 0.05
N ASP A 145 -11.29 -7.48 -0.14
CA ASP A 145 -12.53 -6.76 -0.52
C ASP A 145 -12.81 -5.54 0.37
N LYS A 146 -12.44 -5.64 1.66
CA LYS A 146 -12.60 -4.56 2.63
C LYS A 146 -11.60 -3.43 2.41
N GLY A 147 -10.33 -3.77 2.19
CA GLY A 147 -9.29 -2.80 1.82
C GLY A 147 -9.61 -2.10 0.50
N GLU A 148 -10.05 -2.87 -0.50
CA GLU A 148 -10.53 -2.36 -1.80
C GLU A 148 -11.68 -1.36 -1.60
N SER A 149 -12.74 -1.80 -0.91
CA SER A 149 -13.91 -0.96 -0.65
C SER A 149 -13.57 0.34 0.08
N TYR A 150 -12.64 0.29 1.04
CA TYR A 150 -12.21 1.50 1.76
C TYR A 150 -11.41 2.45 0.89
N TYR A 151 -10.50 1.96 0.06
CA TYR A 151 -9.79 2.82 -0.88
C TYR A 151 -10.73 3.45 -1.91
N ASN A 152 -11.70 2.70 -2.43
CA ASN A 152 -12.73 3.24 -3.31
C ASN A 152 -13.57 4.33 -2.62
N ALA A 153 -14.05 4.04 -1.40
CA ALA A 153 -14.83 5.00 -0.62
C ALA A 153 -14.03 6.27 -0.27
N ALA A 154 -12.73 6.13 0.00
CA ALA A 154 -11.82 7.26 0.20
C ALA A 154 -11.66 8.09 -1.09
N ALA A 155 -11.47 7.44 -2.24
CA ALA A 155 -11.39 8.11 -3.54
C ALA A 155 -12.66 8.92 -3.84
N CYS A 156 -13.83 8.31 -3.69
CA CYS A 156 -15.14 8.96 -3.87
C CYS A 156 -15.33 10.15 -2.90
N SER A 157 -15.05 9.96 -1.61
CA SER A 157 -15.17 11.02 -0.61
C SER A 157 -14.22 12.19 -0.90
N LEU A 158 -13.00 11.91 -1.38
CA LEU A 158 -12.04 12.94 -1.77
C LEU A 158 -12.50 13.72 -3.00
N ARG A 159 -13.06 13.03 -4.00
CA ARG A 159 -13.63 13.67 -5.20
C ARG A 159 -14.74 14.62 -4.82
N ASN A 160 -15.65 14.17 -3.96
CA ASN A 160 -16.76 14.99 -3.46
C ASN A 160 -16.28 16.18 -2.63
N ALA A 161 -15.25 16.00 -1.80
CA ALA A 161 -14.68 17.08 -1.00
C ALA A 161 -13.96 18.15 -1.84
N ARG A 162 -13.31 17.75 -2.95
CA ARG A 162 -12.54 18.65 -3.84
C ARG A 162 -13.33 19.17 -5.04
N GLY A 163 -14.56 18.68 -5.25
CA GLY A 163 -15.39 19.02 -6.41
C GLY A 163 -14.92 18.38 -7.72
N GLY A 164 -14.14 17.29 -7.66
CA GLY A 164 -13.63 16.60 -8.85
C GLY A 164 -12.47 15.64 -8.59
N ARG A 165 -12.01 14.98 -9.67
CA ARG A 165 -10.85 14.07 -9.62
C ARG A 165 -9.55 14.84 -9.34
N SER A 166 -8.64 14.19 -8.63
CA SER A 166 -7.28 14.67 -8.35
C SER A 166 -6.30 13.50 -8.45
N GLY A 167 -5.00 13.77 -8.61
CA GLY A 167 -3.98 12.70 -8.68
C GLY A 167 -4.06 11.75 -7.48
N LEU A 168 -4.29 12.28 -6.27
CA LEU A 168 -4.48 11.46 -5.08
C LEU A 168 -5.75 10.59 -5.13
N SER A 169 -6.86 11.08 -5.68
CA SER A 169 -8.06 10.23 -5.82
C SER A 169 -7.89 9.15 -6.88
N ASP A 170 -7.01 9.36 -7.86
CA ASP A 170 -6.68 8.36 -8.88
C ASP A 170 -5.77 7.28 -8.28
N VAL A 171 -4.78 7.67 -7.47
CA VAL A 171 -3.94 6.73 -6.70
C VAL A 171 -4.78 5.84 -5.78
N LEU A 172 -5.76 6.40 -5.06
CA LEU A 172 -6.62 5.61 -4.18
C LEU A 172 -7.51 4.64 -4.96
N GLU A 173 -8.00 5.03 -6.15
CA GLU A 173 -8.77 4.11 -7.00
C GLU A 173 -7.88 2.99 -7.55
N LYS A 174 -6.64 3.29 -7.98
CA LYS A 174 -5.64 2.28 -8.38
C LYS A 174 -5.36 1.30 -7.24
N LEU A 175 -5.17 1.81 -6.02
CA LEU A 175 -4.97 0.99 -4.81
C LEU A 175 -6.19 0.14 -4.50
N SER A 176 -7.40 0.65 -4.72
CA SER A 176 -8.62 -0.14 -4.58
C SER A 176 -8.68 -1.29 -5.58
N LEU A 177 -8.27 -1.08 -6.82
CA LEU A 177 -8.41 -2.10 -7.88
C LEU A 177 -7.32 -3.16 -7.81
N LYS A 178 -6.14 -2.78 -7.31
CA LYS A 178 -4.94 -3.61 -7.26
C LYS A 178 -4.52 -3.88 -5.81
N PHE A 179 -5.45 -3.84 -4.85
CA PHE A 179 -5.15 -3.94 -3.42
C PHE A 179 -4.34 -5.19 -3.09
N GLY A 180 -4.83 -6.36 -3.53
CA GLY A 180 -4.15 -7.63 -3.31
C GLY A 180 -2.73 -7.68 -3.88
N LYS A 181 -2.52 -7.11 -5.08
CA LYS A 181 -1.19 -6.98 -5.68
C LYS A 181 -0.23 -6.21 -4.77
N TYR A 182 -0.66 -5.08 -4.22
CA TYR A 182 0.18 -4.27 -3.33
C TYR A 182 0.40 -4.92 -1.97
N VAL A 183 -0.57 -5.66 -1.44
CA VAL A 183 -0.38 -6.51 -0.25
C VAL A 183 0.72 -7.53 -0.50
N GLU A 184 0.70 -8.21 -1.64
CA GLU A 184 1.69 -9.22 -1.99
C GLU A 184 3.10 -8.64 -2.14
N ILE A 185 3.25 -7.47 -2.80
CA ILE A 185 4.54 -6.77 -2.89
C ILE A 185 5.07 -6.44 -1.49
N LEU A 186 4.21 -5.97 -0.59
CA LEU A 186 4.59 -5.67 0.80
C LEU A 186 4.97 -6.95 1.57
N ARG A 187 4.26 -8.08 1.36
CA ARG A 187 4.62 -9.39 1.94
C ARG A 187 5.98 -9.85 1.44
N TYR A 188 6.24 -9.71 0.14
CA TYR A 188 7.54 -10.00 -0.44
C TYR A 188 8.63 -9.13 0.19
N MET A 189 8.38 -7.81 0.29
CA MET A 189 9.28 -6.86 0.96
C MET A 189 9.60 -7.32 2.38
N LYS A 190 8.59 -7.65 3.19
CA LYS A 190 8.74 -8.17 4.57
C LYS A 190 9.62 -9.43 4.62
N ASN A 191 9.43 -10.35 3.68
CA ASN A 191 10.06 -11.66 3.69
C ASN A 191 11.49 -11.67 3.09
N GLN A 192 11.98 -10.58 2.49
CA GLN A 192 13.36 -10.52 1.99
C GLN A 192 14.39 -10.54 3.12
N SER A 193 15.46 -11.36 2.99
CA SER A 193 16.53 -11.65 3.98
C SER A 193 17.25 -10.43 4.55
N SER A 194 17.24 -9.30 3.84
CA SER A 194 17.88 -8.04 4.24
C SER A 194 16.93 -7.02 4.88
N ASN A 195 15.65 -7.35 5.10
CA ASN A 195 14.67 -6.37 5.61
C ASN A 195 14.55 -6.37 7.15
N TYR A 196 14.55 -5.16 7.71
CA TYR A 196 14.29 -4.83 9.12
C TYR A 196 12.97 -5.42 9.65
N PHE A 197 11.94 -5.57 8.81
CA PHE A 197 10.64 -6.13 9.21
C PHE A 197 10.60 -7.67 9.24
N SER A 198 11.70 -8.36 8.93
CA SER A 198 11.77 -9.81 9.02
C SER A 198 11.97 -10.29 10.46
N PHE A 199 11.00 -9.99 11.32
CA PHE A 199 10.98 -10.42 12.72
C PHE A 199 10.58 -11.89 12.91
N HIS A 200 10.33 -12.63 11.83
CA HIS A 200 10.00 -14.05 11.87
C HIS A 200 11.18 -14.90 11.40
N PHE A 201 11.44 -15.95 12.18
CA PHE A 201 12.41 -17.02 11.93
C PHE A 201 12.42 -17.40 10.44
N LYS A 202 13.47 -17.00 9.72
CA LYS A 202 13.75 -17.55 8.41
C LYS A 202 14.47 -18.86 8.62
N PHE A 203 13.84 -19.95 8.25
CA PHE A 203 14.59 -21.16 7.95
C PHE A 203 15.55 -20.81 6.82
N SER A 204 16.84 -20.95 7.06
CA SER A 204 17.86 -20.89 6.02
C SER A 204 17.53 -21.89 4.90
N GLU A 205 18.03 -21.65 3.68
CA GLU A 205 17.86 -22.62 2.57
C GLU A 205 18.31 -24.04 2.97
N GLY A 206 19.34 -24.15 3.82
CA GLY A 206 19.79 -25.42 4.38
C GLY A 206 18.77 -26.07 5.32
N GLU A 207 18.08 -25.29 6.15
CA GLU A 207 17.02 -25.79 7.02
C GLU A 207 15.77 -26.20 6.24
N ILE A 208 15.38 -25.45 5.21
CA ILE A 208 14.28 -25.82 4.30
C ILE A 208 14.59 -27.12 3.58
N THR A 209 15.80 -27.25 3.02
CA THR A 209 16.25 -28.47 2.33
C THR A 209 16.25 -29.68 3.29
N ARG A 210 16.65 -29.47 4.55
CA ARG A 210 16.64 -30.51 5.58
C ARG A 210 15.21 -30.91 5.95
N PHE A 211 14.30 -29.95 6.05
CA PHE A 211 12.89 -30.17 6.35
C PHE A 211 12.18 -30.93 5.22
N GLN A 212 12.43 -30.55 3.96
CA GLN A 212 11.92 -31.27 2.78
C GLN A 212 12.40 -32.72 2.74
N LYS A 213 13.66 -32.99 3.09
CA LYS A 213 14.19 -34.37 3.19
C LYS A 213 13.55 -35.21 4.29
N GLN A 214 13.02 -34.58 5.34
CA GLN A 214 12.33 -35.28 6.44
C GLN A 214 10.88 -35.63 6.10
N LEU A 215 10.23 -34.89 5.19
CA LEU A 215 8.84 -35.14 4.76
C LEU A 215 8.70 -36.23 3.69
N VAL A 216 9.80 -36.64 3.06
CA VAL A 216 9.83 -37.68 2.00
C VAL A 216 10.18 -39.07 2.57
N LYS A 217 10.19 -39.22 3.91
CA LYS A 217 10.27 -40.51 4.61
C LYS A 217 8.91 -40.94 5.11
#